data_AF-A0A952I1W9-F1
#
_entry.id   AF-A0A952I1W9-F1
#
_cell.length_a   1.000
_cell.length_b   1.000
_cell.length_c   1.000
_cell.angle_alpha   90.00
_cell.angle_beta   90.00
_cell.angle_gamma   90.00
#
_symmetry.space_group_name_H-M   'P 1'
#
loop_
_entity.id
_entity.type
_entity.pdbx_description
1 polymer ?
#
loop_
_entity_poly.entity_id
_entity_poly.type
_entity_poly.pdbx_seq_one_letter_code
_entity_poly.pdbx_strand_id
1 'polypeptide(L)'
;PELVIDLEFKDIPGNVSVERDEKEIWSSELKTGEENITHYLSNLEYHHFKYKQHRLPGQVHIHFFGTSAFSYGAGLKLEEGDQMKVDFPKCGRPLINSIKVDSGEEERIEVKQLK
;
A
#
# COMPACT_ATOMS: atom_id res chain seq x y z
N PRO A 1 -11.55 -1.12 10.81
CA PRO A 1 -10.26 -0.40 10.91
C PRO A 1 -9.64 -0.59 12.30
N GLU A 2 -8.40 -1.05 12.33
CA GLU A 2 -7.59 -1.24 13.54
C GLU A 2 -6.41 -0.27 13.50
N LEU A 3 -5.98 0.18 14.67
CA LEU A 3 -4.85 1.11 14.83
C LEU A 3 -3.85 0.48 15.79
N VAL A 4 -2.63 0.27 15.32
CA VAL A 4 -1.51 -0.23 16.12
C VAL A 4 -0.58 0.94 16.41
N ILE A 5 -0.32 1.20 17.70
CA ILE A 5 0.42 2.39 18.17
C ILE A 5 1.76 2.05 18.86
N ASP A 6 2.00 0.77 19.11
CA ASP A 6 3.13 0.25 19.89
C ASP A 6 4.02 -0.72 19.07
N LEU A 7 3.79 -0.82 17.76
CA LEU A 7 4.61 -1.62 16.88
C LEU A 7 5.92 -0.91 16.54
N GLU A 8 7.04 -1.59 16.80
CA GLU A 8 8.35 -1.13 16.35
C GLU A 8 8.47 -1.22 14.82
N PHE A 9 8.73 -0.09 14.16
CA PHE A 9 8.81 0.02 12.70
C PHE A 9 10.18 -0.35 12.13
N LYS A 10 10.62 -1.59 12.33
CA LYS A 10 11.99 -2.03 11.98
C LYS A 10 12.05 -3.10 10.89
N ASP A 11 11.64 -4.33 11.21
CA ASP A 11 11.50 -5.44 10.26
C ASP A 11 10.12 -6.07 10.49
N ILE A 12 9.20 -5.78 9.57
CA ILE A 12 7.81 -6.21 9.66
C ILE A 12 7.53 -7.10 8.45
N PRO A 13 7.53 -8.43 8.63
CA PRO A 13 7.18 -9.36 7.56
C PRO A 13 5.66 -9.36 7.33
N GLY A 14 5.28 -9.56 6.08
CA GLY A 14 3.90 -9.72 5.65
C GLY A 14 3.80 -10.60 4.41
N ASN A 15 2.61 -10.72 3.88
CA ASN A 15 2.32 -11.49 2.69
C ASN A 15 1.24 -10.79 1.86
N VAL A 16 1.35 -10.89 0.54
CA VAL A 16 0.26 -10.56 -0.38
C VAL A 16 -0.15 -11.81 -1.14
N SER A 17 -1.45 -11.98 -1.35
CA SER A 17 -1.98 -13.07 -2.17
C SER A 17 -3.17 -12.63 -3.01
N VAL A 18 -3.42 -13.42 -4.05
CA VAL A 18 -4.60 -13.31 -4.91
C VAL A 18 -5.34 -14.63 -4.83
N GLU A 19 -6.62 -14.54 -4.49
CA GLU A 19 -7.55 -15.67 -4.51
C GLU A 19 -8.55 -15.48 -5.66
N ARG A 20 -8.85 -16.57 -6.37
CA ARG A 20 -9.89 -16.66 -7.39
C ARG A 20 -10.69 -17.91 -7.16
N ASP A 21 -12.02 -17.80 -7.15
CA ASP A 21 -12.92 -18.91 -6.85
C ASP A 21 -12.53 -19.63 -5.55
N GLU A 22 -12.25 -18.86 -4.48
CA GLU A 22 -11.83 -19.35 -3.14
C GLU A 22 -10.51 -20.15 -3.13
N LYS A 23 -9.72 -20.05 -4.20
CA LYS A 23 -8.41 -20.70 -4.33
C LYS A 23 -7.30 -19.67 -4.46
N GLU A 24 -6.27 -19.78 -3.63
CA GLU A 24 -5.04 -19.00 -3.81
C GLU A 24 -4.38 -19.40 -5.15
N ILE A 25 -4.27 -18.43 -6.06
CA ILE A 25 -3.63 -18.61 -7.37
C ILE A 25 -2.24 -17.98 -7.43
N TRP A 26 -1.91 -17.12 -6.46
CA TRP A 26 -0.60 -16.49 -6.34
C TRP A 26 -0.40 -15.92 -4.94
N SER A 27 0.84 -15.97 -4.45
CA SER A 27 1.26 -15.32 -3.22
C SER A 27 2.72 -14.89 -3.29
N SER A 28 3.07 -13.89 -2.48
CA SER A 28 4.43 -13.36 -2.40
C SER A 28 4.68 -12.72 -1.03
N GLU A 29 5.88 -12.94 -0.50
CA GLU A 29 6.32 -12.29 0.74
C GLU A 29 6.42 -10.77 0.56
N LEU A 30 6.01 -10.05 1.60
CA LEU A 30 6.21 -8.62 1.76
C LEU A 30 7.10 -8.35 2.96
N LYS A 31 7.84 -7.25 2.90
CA LYS A 31 8.54 -6.70 4.06
C LYS A 31 8.39 -5.19 4.09
N THR A 32 8.27 -4.65 5.29
CA THR A 32 8.32 -3.20 5.54
C THR A 32 9.06 -2.92 6.85
N GLY A 33 9.16 -1.64 7.23
CA GLY A 33 10.01 -1.17 8.33
C GLY A 33 11.36 -0.66 7.83
N GLU A 34 12.06 0.08 8.70
CA GLU A 34 13.30 0.81 8.35
C GLU A 34 14.43 -0.08 7.79
N GLU A 35 14.44 -1.38 8.07
CA GLU A 35 15.44 -2.31 7.48
C GLU A 35 15.12 -2.72 6.04
N ASN A 36 13.87 -2.51 5.58
CA ASN A 36 13.38 -2.97 4.28
C ASN A 36 12.97 -1.82 3.33
N ILE A 37 13.20 -0.56 3.73
CA ILE A 37 12.86 0.63 2.94
C ILE A 37 14.08 1.53 2.73
N THR A 38 14.04 2.38 1.69
CA THR A 38 15.19 3.22 1.31
C THR A 38 15.39 4.45 2.21
N HIS A 39 14.35 4.88 2.91
CA HIS A 39 14.36 6.10 3.72
C HIS A 39 13.91 5.81 5.14
N TYR A 40 14.71 6.21 6.13
CA TYR A 40 14.32 6.20 7.54
C TYR A 40 13.05 7.03 7.75
N LEU A 41 12.17 6.54 8.63
CA LEU A 41 10.92 7.21 9.00
C LEU A 41 11.21 8.62 9.53
N SER A 42 12.20 8.72 10.43
CA SER A 42 12.63 10.01 10.99
C SER A 42 13.04 11.05 9.94
N ASN A 43 13.69 10.60 8.85
CA ASN A 43 14.08 11.48 7.75
C ASN A 43 12.86 11.92 6.94
N LEU A 44 11.92 11.01 6.65
CA LEU A 44 10.67 11.34 5.98
C LEU A 44 9.85 12.35 6.79
N GLU A 45 9.74 12.13 8.11
CA GLU A 45 9.06 13.03 9.04
C GLU A 45 9.71 14.40 9.10
N TYR A 46 11.04 14.49 9.20
CA TYR A 46 11.74 15.77 9.17
C TYR A 46 11.42 16.56 7.90
N HIS A 47 11.51 15.91 6.74
CA HIS A 47 11.25 16.57 5.47
C HIS A 47 9.77 16.95 5.27
N HIS A 48 8.84 16.19 5.87
CA HIS A 48 7.42 16.52 5.88
C HIS A 48 7.11 17.68 6.83
N PHE A 49 7.60 17.63 8.07
CA PHE A 49 7.19 18.52 9.16
C PHE A 49 8.07 19.76 9.36
N LYS A 50 9.19 19.91 8.62
CA LYS A 50 10.00 21.14 8.65
C LYS A 50 9.21 22.39 8.24
N TYR A 51 8.15 22.23 7.44
CA TYR A 51 7.25 23.32 7.06
C TYR A 51 6.12 23.49 8.08
N LYS A 52 5.86 24.73 8.52
CA LYS A 52 4.81 25.03 9.52
C LYS A 52 3.41 24.67 9.03
N GLN A 53 3.18 24.72 7.72
CA GLN A 53 1.90 24.44 7.06
C GLN A 53 1.46 22.98 7.18
N HIS A 54 2.40 22.06 7.48
CA HIS A 54 2.12 20.63 7.67
C HIS A 54 1.98 20.25 9.15
N ARG A 55 1.85 21.24 10.05
CA ARG A 55 1.78 21.03 11.50
C ARG A 55 0.56 21.71 12.10
N LEU A 56 -0.55 21.74 11.37
CA LEU A 56 -1.79 22.33 11.88
C LEU A 56 -2.50 21.29 12.76
N PRO A 57 -2.91 21.66 13.99
CA PRO A 57 -3.68 20.76 14.85
C PRO A 57 -4.90 20.17 14.13
N GLY A 58 -5.11 18.86 14.30
CA GLY A 58 -6.22 18.13 13.66
C GLY A 58 -5.90 17.55 12.27
N GLN A 59 -4.73 17.84 11.69
CA GLN A 59 -4.28 17.17 10.46
C GLN A 59 -3.87 15.72 10.73
N VAL A 60 -4.18 14.84 9.78
CA VAL A 60 -3.71 13.46 9.74
C VAL A 60 -2.87 13.28 8.48
N HIS A 61 -1.68 12.71 8.65
CA HIS A 61 -0.74 12.45 7.57
C HIS A 61 -0.62 10.93 7.38
N ILE A 62 -0.73 10.46 6.15
CA ILE A 62 -0.61 9.05 5.80
C ILE A 62 0.63 8.86 4.94
N HIS A 63 1.54 7.99 5.37
CA HIS A 63 2.75 7.65 4.63
C HIS A 63 2.58 6.27 3.96
N PHE A 64 2.82 6.22 2.66
CA PHE A 64 2.89 4.98 1.90
C PHE A 64 4.35 4.63 1.64
N PHE A 65 4.80 3.47 2.12
CA PHE A 65 6.21 3.04 2.05
C PHE A 65 6.55 2.18 0.81
N GLY A 66 5.64 2.09 -0.16
CA GLY A 66 5.82 1.29 -1.37
C GLY A 66 5.52 -0.20 -1.18
N THR A 67 5.90 -1.01 -2.18
CA THR A 67 5.74 -2.47 -2.22
C THR A 67 6.88 -3.11 -3.00
N SER A 68 7.15 -4.39 -2.74
CA SER A 68 8.16 -5.22 -3.40
C SER A 68 7.58 -6.36 -4.24
N ALA A 69 6.26 -6.58 -4.23
CA ALA A 69 5.61 -7.71 -4.89
C ALA A 69 4.73 -7.27 -6.06
N PHE A 70 4.85 -7.97 -7.20
CA PHE A 70 4.21 -7.60 -8.46
C PHE A 70 3.62 -8.84 -9.16
N SER A 71 2.32 -9.09 -8.98
CA SER A 71 1.62 -10.22 -9.61
C SER A 71 1.71 -10.21 -11.14
N TYR A 72 1.54 -9.05 -11.78
CA TYR A 72 1.62 -8.92 -13.23
C TYR A 72 3.01 -9.26 -13.78
N GLY A 73 4.07 -8.84 -13.08
CA GLY A 73 5.46 -9.19 -13.44
C GLY A 73 5.73 -10.69 -13.28
N ALA A 74 4.97 -11.38 -12.43
CA ALA A 74 4.97 -12.83 -12.27
C ALA A 74 4.03 -13.56 -13.25
N GLY A 75 3.45 -12.86 -14.23
CA GLY A 75 2.56 -13.44 -15.24
C GLY A 75 1.10 -13.59 -14.79
N LEU A 76 0.72 -13.07 -13.62
CA LEU A 76 -0.65 -13.07 -13.14
C LEU A 76 -1.32 -11.71 -13.41
N LYS A 77 -2.27 -11.69 -14.35
CA LYS A 77 -3.17 -10.57 -14.53
C LYS A 77 -4.41 -10.78 -13.65
N LEU A 78 -4.78 -9.73 -12.90
CA LEU A 78 -6.00 -9.72 -12.09
C LEU A 78 -7.25 -9.69 -13.00
N GLU A 79 -8.31 -10.35 -12.53
CA GLU A 79 -9.60 -10.47 -13.21
C GLU A 79 -10.75 -9.99 -12.30
N GLU A 80 -11.92 -9.77 -12.90
CA GLU A 80 -13.16 -9.47 -12.18
C GLU A 80 -13.43 -10.55 -11.13
N GLY A 81 -13.70 -10.14 -9.90
CA GLY A 81 -14.03 -11.05 -8.81
C GLY A 81 -12.83 -11.63 -8.06
N ASP A 82 -11.59 -11.43 -8.52
CA ASP A 82 -10.39 -11.78 -7.76
C ASP A 82 -10.42 -11.10 -6.38
N GLN A 83 -9.91 -11.76 -5.35
CA GLN A 83 -9.70 -11.17 -4.04
C GLN A 83 -8.21 -10.94 -3.81
N MET A 84 -7.83 -9.67 -3.63
CA MET A 84 -6.48 -9.31 -3.22
C MET A 84 -6.44 -9.21 -1.69
N LYS A 85 -5.51 -9.95 -1.08
CA LYS A 85 -5.27 -9.97 0.36
C LYS A 85 -3.88 -9.45 0.66
N VAL A 86 -3.78 -8.47 1.54
CA VAL A 86 -2.51 -7.99 2.13
C VAL A 86 -2.56 -8.23 3.62
N ASP A 87 -1.59 -8.98 4.13
CA ASP A 87 -1.54 -9.42 5.53
C ASP A 87 -0.20 -9.03 6.16
N PHE A 88 -0.28 -8.24 7.22
CA PHE A 88 0.83 -8.00 8.13
C PHE A 88 0.33 -8.41 9.52
N PRO A 89 0.64 -9.62 10.02
CA PRO A 89 -0.01 -10.17 11.21
C PRO A 89 0.13 -9.31 12.48
N LYS A 90 1.19 -8.48 12.57
CA LYS A 90 1.41 -7.54 13.68
C LYS A 90 0.64 -6.23 13.54
N CYS A 91 0.00 -5.98 12.39
CA CYS A 91 -0.71 -4.75 12.04
C CYS A 91 -2.24 -4.92 12.09
N GLY A 92 -2.74 -6.02 12.66
CA GLY A 92 -4.17 -6.32 12.77
C GLY A 92 -4.66 -7.30 11.70
N ARG A 93 -5.97 -7.26 11.42
CA ARG A 93 -6.58 -8.14 10.41
C ARG A 93 -6.07 -7.84 9.00
N PRO A 94 -6.01 -8.87 8.12
CA PRO A 94 -5.64 -8.68 6.72
C PRO A 94 -6.62 -7.74 6.01
N LEU A 95 -6.08 -6.91 5.11
CA LEU A 95 -6.86 -6.11 4.18
C LEU A 95 -7.23 -6.99 2.99
N ILE A 96 -8.53 -7.18 2.75
CA ILE A 96 -9.05 -8.00 1.66
C ILE A 96 -9.99 -7.14 0.83
N ASN A 97 -9.68 -6.99 -0.47
CA ASN A 97 -10.47 -6.22 -1.41
C ASN A 97 -10.80 -7.07 -2.64
N SER A 98 -12.07 -7.10 -3.03
CA SER A 98 -12.51 -7.68 -4.30
C SER A 98 -12.18 -6.75 -5.47
N ILE A 99 -11.64 -7.34 -6.53
CA ILE A 99 -11.33 -6.64 -7.77
C ILE A 99 -12.60 -6.47 -8.60
N LYS A 100 -12.80 -5.23 -9.04
CA LYS A 100 -13.80 -4.87 -10.02
C LYS A 100 -13.08 -4.23 -11.21
N VAL A 101 -13.29 -4.78 -12.39
CA VAL A 101 -12.81 -4.25 -13.66
C VAL A 101 -13.77 -3.15 -14.09
N ASP A 102 -13.23 -1.94 -14.21
CA ASP A 102 -13.95 -0.84 -14.82
C ASP A 102 -13.96 -1.03 -16.34
N SER A 103 -15.16 -1.04 -16.93
CA SER A 103 -15.37 -1.12 -18.38
C SER A 103 -15.53 0.25 -19.03
N GLY A 104 -15.36 1.33 -18.27
CA GLY A 104 -15.28 2.68 -18.81
C GLY A 104 -14.16 2.82 -19.83
N GLU A 105 -14.38 3.68 -20.84
CA GLU A 105 -13.32 4.05 -21.78
C GLU A 105 -12.28 4.94 -21.06
N GLU A 106 -11.00 4.72 -21.37
CA GLU A 106 -9.93 5.57 -20.83
C GLU A 106 -10.02 6.98 -21.44
N GLU A 107 -10.39 7.95 -20.61
CA GLU A 107 -10.39 9.35 -21.02
C GLU A 107 -9.00 9.95 -20.86
N ARG A 108 -8.37 10.32 -21.98
CA ARG A 108 -7.09 11.03 -21.94
C ARG A 108 -7.30 12.47 -21.47
N ILE A 109 -6.82 12.78 -20.27
CA ILE A 109 -6.84 14.15 -19.72
C ILE A 109 -5.70 14.96 -20.34
N GLU A 110 -6.02 16.10 -20.98
CA GLU A 110 -5.03 17.06 -21.47
C GLU A 110 -4.66 18.04 -20.35
N VAL A 111 -3.38 18.07 -19.97
CA VAL A 111 -2.85 19.05 -19.01
C VAL A 111 -2.65 20.38 -19.71
N LYS A 112 -3.37 21.41 -19.25
CA LYS A 112 -3.25 22.78 -19.78
C LYS A 112 -2.46 23.65 -18.84
N GLN A 113 -1.54 24.43 -19.41
CA GLN A 113 -0.86 25.48 -18.66
C GLN A 113 -1.83 26.64 -18.42
N LEU A 114 -2.05 26.99 -17.16
CA LEU A 114 -2.77 28.21 -16.80
C LEU A 114 -1.87 29.41 -17.19
N LYS A 115 -2.40 30.31 -18.03
CA LYS A 115 -1.75 31.57 -18.40
C LYS A 115 -1.93 32.61 -17.31
#